data_AF-A0A1Y1I5J4-F1
#
_entry.id   AF-A0A1Y1I5J4-F1
#
_cell.length_a   1.000
_cell.length_b   1.000
_cell.length_c   1.000
_cell.angle_alpha   90.00
_cell.angle_beta   90.00
_cell.angle_gamma   90.00
#
_symmetry.space_group_name_H-M   'P 1'
#
loop_
_entity.id
_entity.type
_entity.pdbx_description
1 polymer ?
#
loop_
_entity_poly.entity_id
_entity_poly.type
_entity_poly.pdbx_seq_one_letter_code
_entity_poly.pdbx_strand_id
1 'polypeptide(L)'
;MDPEGQEKAEGQEDTKRRKSKEERRKEKLQKMLAHMLSEENVREQLSAWQNCIDPASFVLNEFAFSGPLYGRFLERLYEHRRAIKAPIAKRSIWRCFGSPRNDAAHPSLLRLVFHGTPDQNVESILLLGMRPSKRRADRRCDWFAYEPAFSKRFTVCKETKTRGKRLLVFLVLPVKKAVLHNSNMEDVLTMKHASYQLPVGTVEFVQAPAAQT
;
A
#
# COMPACT_ATOMS: atom_id res chain seq x y z
N MET A 1 -44.98 15.27 34.00
CA MET A 1 -44.24 14.75 32.84
C MET A 1 -42.78 14.99 33.13
N ASP A 2 -42.00 13.95 33.36
CA ASP A 2 -40.60 14.06 33.75
C ASP A 2 -39.72 14.46 32.55
N PRO A 3 -39.09 15.65 32.58
CA PRO A 3 -38.24 16.11 31.47
C PRO A 3 -36.92 15.32 31.35
N GLU A 4 -36.54 14.55 32.37
CA GLU A 4 -35.27 13.79 32.39
C GLU A 4 -35.27 12.52 31.51
N GLY A 5 -36.44 12.08 31.04
CA GLY A 5 -36.57 10.88 30.19
C GLY A 5 -36.33 11.13 28.70
N GLN A 6 -36.55 12.35 28.21
CA GLN A 6 -36.46 12.68 26.78
C GLN A 6 -35.02 12.97 26.32
N GLU A 7 -34.20 13.66 27.12
CA GLU A 7 -32.80 13.96 26.76
C GLU A 7 -31.92 12.70 26.67
N LYS A 8 -32.18 11.67 27.49
CA LYS A 8 -31.42 10.41 27.47
C LYS A 8 -31.73 9.56 26.24
N ALA A 9 -32.97 9.61 25.73
CA ALA A 9 -33.38 8.85 24.55
C ALA A 9 -32.81 9.44 23.24
N GLU A 10 -32.82 10.77 23.10
CA GLU A 10 -32.28 11.45 21.92
C GLU A 10 -30.76 11.28 21.80
N GLY A 11 -30.01 11.39 22.91
CA GLY A 11 -28.56 11.17 22.91
C GLY A 11 -28.15 9.73 22.56
N GLN A 12 -28.97 8.74 22.90
CA GLN A 12 -28.72 7.33 22.56
C GLN A 12 -29.00 7.04 21.08
N GLU A 13 -30.07 7.61 20.51
CA GLU A 13 -30.42 7.41 19.11
C GLU A 13 -29.41 8.07 18.16
N ASP A 14 -28.94 9.27 18.50
CA ASP A 14 -27.95 9.99 17.72
C ASP A 14 -26.59 9.29 17.72
N THR A 15 -26.22 8.69 18.85
CA THR A 15 -25.01 7.86 18.99
C THR A 15 -25.11 6.57 18.16
N LYS A 16 -26.28 5.92 18.15
CA LYS A 16 -26.54 4.71 17.35
C LYS A 16 -26.48 5.00 15.84
N ARG A 17 -27.08 6.11 15.40
CA ARG A 17 -27.03 6.58 14.00
C ARG A 17 -25.60 6.91 13.55
N ARG A 18 -24.80 7.55 14.40
CA ARG A 18 -23.38 7.86 14.12
C ARG A 18 -22.54 6.59 14.00
N LYS A 19 -22.69 5.63 14.92
CA LYS A 19 -21.99 4.34 14.86
C LYS A 19 -22.31 3.57 13.57
N SER A 20 -23.59 3.45 13.22
CA SER A 20 -24.01 2.78 11.98
C SER A 20 -23.44 3.44 10.71
N LYS A 21 -23.35 4.77 10.68
CA LYS A 21 -22.76 5.50 9.55
C LYS A 21 -21.24 5.31 9.45
N GLU A 22 -20.55 5.22 10.58
CA GLU A 22 -19.11 4.94 10.60
C GLU A 22 -18.80 3.50 10.16
N GLU A 23 -19.59 2.53 10.60
CA GLU A 23 -19.48 1.12 10.19
C GLU A 23 -19.67 0.97 8.67
N ARG A 24 -20.75 1.54 8.11
CA ARG A 24 -20.99 1.53 6.65
C ARG A 24 -19.83 2.15 5.85
N ARG A 25 -19.18 3.18 6.39
CA ARG A 25 -18.00 3.79 5.75
C ARG A 25 -16.78 2.89 5.79
N LYS A 26 -16.55 2.20 6.91
CA LYS A 26 -15.47 1.21 7.04
C LYS A 26 -15.70 0.04 6.08
N GLU A 27 -16.91 -0.48 6.02
CA GLU A 27 -17.29 -1.57 5.11
C GLU A 27 -17.08 -1.18 3.64
N LYS A 28 -17.46 0.04 3.25
CA LYS A 28 -17.20 0.55 1.90
C LYS A 28 -15.70 0.61 1.58
N LEU A 29 -14.86 0.98 2.54
CA LEU A 29 -13.41 1.01 2.36
C LEU A 29 -12.80 -0.38 2.29
N GLN A 30 -13.31 -1.32 3.07
CA GLN A 30 -12.91 -2.73 2.99
C GLN A 30 -13.24 -3.31 1.61
N LYS A 31 -14.46 -3.09 1.11
CA LYS A 31 -14.87 -3.52 -0.24
C LYS A 31 -13.99 -2.93 -1.33
N MET A 32 -13.69 -1.62 -1.24
CA MET A 32 -12.78 -0.95 -2.17
C MET A 32 -11.37 -1.55 -2.11
N LEU A 33 -10.83 -1.76 -0.91
CA LEU A 33 -9.48 -2.30 -0.73
C LEU A 33 -9.41 -3.77 -1.20
N ALA A 34 -10.43 -4.57 -0.94
CA ALA A 34 -10.53 -5.94 -1.42
C ALA A 34 -10.54 -6.01 -2.95
N HIS A 35 -11.31 -5.15 -3.61
CA HIS A 35 -11.29 -5.03 -5.08
C HIS A 35 -9.91 -4.60 -5.60
N MET A 36 -9.28 -3.60 -4.96
CA MET A 36 -7.95 -3.14 -5.35
C MET A 36 -6.86 -4.20 -5.20
N LEU A 37 -6.97 -5.03 -4.17
CA LEU A 37 -6.03 -6.09 -3.87
C LEU A 37 -6.34 -7.39 -4.63
N SER A 38 -7.46 -7.45 -5.38
CA SER A 38 -7.76 -8.65 -6.16
C SER A 38 -6.60 -8.97 -7.09
N GLU A 39 -6.30 -10.25 -7.21
CA GLU A 39 -5.16 -10.71 -7.99
C GLU A 39 -5.22 -10.21 -9.44
N GLU A 40 -6.40 -10.25 -10.05
CA GLU A 40 -6.68 -9.70 -11.38
C GLU A 40 -6.31 -8.21 -11.47
N ASN A 41 -6.82 -7.38 -10.55
CA ASN A 41 -6.58 -5.93 -10.57
C ASN A 41 -5.12 -5.57 -10.26
N VAL A 42 -4.43 -6.36 -9.42
CA VAL A 42 -3.00 -6.16 -9.18
C VAL A 42 -2.20 -6.54 -10.42
N ARG A 43 -2.47 -7.68 -11.06
CA ARG A 43 -1.81 -8.11 -12.30
C ARG A 43 -2.03 -7.12 -13.43
N GLU A 44 -3.25 -6.62 -13.61
CA GLU A 44 -3.57 -5.59 -14.61
C GLU A 44 -2.72 -4.34 -14.41
N GLN A 45 -2.58 -3.85 -13.16
CA GLN A 45 -1.71 -2.71 -12.90
C GLN A 45 -0.23 -3.02 -13.14
N LEU A 46 0.23 -4.22 -12.74
CA LEU A 46 1.61 -4.65 -12.96
C LEU A 46 1.96 -4.76 -14.44
N SER A 47 0.98 -4.96 -15.33
CA SER A 47 1.18 -4.98 -16.79
C SER A 47 1.80 -3.69 -17.34
N ALA A 48 1.65 -2.57 -16.65
CA ALA A 48 2.33 -1.31 -17.00
C ALA A 48 3.87 -1.45 -17.02
N TRP A 49 4.41 -2.46 -16.35
CA TRP A 49 5.84 -2.76 -16.27
C TRP A 49 6.21 -4.14 -16.84
N GLN A 50 5.39 -4.72 -17.73
CA GLN A 50 5.60 -6.06 -18.29
C GLN A 50 6.95 -6.27 -19.00
N ASN A 51 7.64 -5.19 -19.40
CA ASN A 51 8.97 -5.24 -19.99
C ASN A 51 10.10 -5.42 -18.95
N CYS A 52 9.79 -5.32 -17.66
CA CYS A 52 10.74 -5.40 -16.55
C CYS A 52 10.41 -6.53 -15.57
N ILE A 53 9.13 -6.70 -15.27
CA ILE A 53 8.59 -7.76 -14.40
C ILE A 53 7.61 -8.62 -15.19
N ASP A 54 7.44 -9.88 -14.79
CA ASP A 54 6.43 -10.77 -15.36
C ASP A 54 5.14 -10.68 -14.52
N PRO A 55 4.06 -10.01 -14.97
CA PRO A 55 2.83 -9.91 -14.20
C PRO A 55 2.17 -11.27 -13.93
N ALA A 56 2.40 -12.28 -14.78
CA ALA A 56 1.84 -13.62 -14.58
C ALA A 56 2.50 -14.36 -13.40
N SER A 57 3.74 -13.98 -13.05
CA SER A 57 4.47 -14.50 -11.88
C SER A 57 4.00 -13.90 -10.55
N PHE A 58 3.01 -13.00 -10.57
CA PHE A 58 2.53 -12.37 -9.34
C PHE A 58 1.91 -13.40 -8.39
N VAL A 59 2.44 -13.45 -7.16
CA VAL A 59 1.93 -14.27 -6.06
C VAL A 59 1.40 -13.35 -4.98
N LEU A 60 0.09 -13.47 -4.72
CA LEU A 60 -0.61 -12.70 -3.71
C LEU A 60 -0.21 -13.11 -2.30
N ASN A 61 -0.02 -12.12 -1.43
CA ASN A 61 0.20 -12.33 -0.01
C ASN A 61 -1.14 -12.61 0.70
N GLU A 62 -1.30 -13.79 1.30
CA GLU A 62 -2.51 -14.15 2.06
C GLU A 62 -2.78 -13.20 3.24
N PHE A 63 -1.73 -12.63 3.84
CA PHE A 63 -1.83 -11.68 4.94
C PHE A 63 -2.22 -10.27 4.48
N ALA A 64 -2.37 -10.02 3.17
CA ALA A 64 -2.78 -8.72 2.64
C ALA A 64 -4.27 -8.43 2.85
N PHE A 65 -5.11 -9.44 3.11
CA PHE A 65 -6.57 -9.27 3.27
C PHE A 65 -7.06 -9.40 4.71
N SER A 66 -6.18 -9.83 5.62
CA SER A 66 -6.58 -10.15 6.98
C SER A 66 -5.43 -9.92 7.96
N GLY A 67 -5.74 -10.03 9.25
CA GLY A 67 -4.75 -9.93 10.31
C GLY A 67 -4.17 -8.52 10.54
N PRO A 68 -3.05 -8.43 11.28
CA PRO A 68 -2.55 -7.17 11.80
C PRO A 68 -2.06 -6.19 10.73
N LEU A 69 -1.51 -6.68 9.60
CA LEU A 69 -1.00 -5.83 8.52
C LEU A 69 -2.15 -5.09 7.81
N TYR A 70 -3.20 -5.85 7.47
CA TYR A 70 -4.41 -5.31 6.86
C TYR A 70 -5.13 -4.36 7.80
N GLY A 71 -5.34 -4.78 9.06
CA GLY A 71 -6.06 -3.99 10.07
C GLY A 71 -5.44 -2.61 10.30
N ARG A 72 -4.12 -2.54 10.53
CA ARG A 72 -3.43 -1.26 10.74
C ARG A 72 -3.47 -0.37 9.50
N PHE A 73 -3.37 -0.95 8.30
CA PHE A 73 -3.40 -0.18 7.05
C PHE A 73 -4.79 0.41 6.79
N LEU A 74 -5.83 -0.41 6.95
CA LEU A 74 -7.23 0.00 6.84
C LEU A 74 -7.58 1.10 7.83
N GLU A 75 -7.08 1.02 9.07
CA GLU A 75 -7.26 2.06 10.09
C GLU A 75 -6.66 3.40 9.63
N ARG A 76 -5.42 3.40 9.11
CA ARG A 76 -4.79 4.64 8.60
C ARG A 76 -5.50 5.20 7.38
N LEU A 77 -5.99 4.34 6.49
CA LEU A 77 -6.81 4.74 5.36
C LEU A 77 -8.12 5.40 5.83
N TYR A 78 -8.78 4.81 6.83
CA TYR A 78 -10.00 5.35 7.41
C TYR A 78 -9.78 6.71 8.09
N GLU A 79 -8.76 6.83 8.93
CA GLU A 79 -8.37 8.10 9.56
C GLU A 79 -8.10 9.19 8.52
N HIS A 80 -7.33 8.85 7.47
CA HIS A 80 -7.02 9.80 6.41
C HIS A 80 -8.28 10.27 5.69
N ARG A 81 -9.18 9.35 5.32
CA ARG A 81 -10.46 9.73 4.68
C ARG A 81 -11.36 10.56 5.59
N ARG A 82 -11.34 10.33 6.90
CA ARG A 82 -12.06 11.18 7.87
C ARG A 82 -11.49 12.59 7.95
N ALA A 83 -10.18 12.74 7.81
CA ALA A 83 -9.50 14.03 7.87
C ALA A 83 -9.76 14.88 6.61
N ILE A 84 -10.03 14.29 5.44
CA ILE A 84 -10.30 15.00 4.17
C ILE A 84 -11.72 15.63 4.10
N LYS A 85 -12.29 16.07 5.22
CA LYS A 85 -13.60 16.74 5.24
C LYS A 85 -13.49 18.22 4.82
N ALA A 86 -13.66 18.53 3.53
CA ALA A 86 -14.25 19.77 2.91
C ALA A 86 -13.83 19.90 1.42
N PRO A 87 -14.47 20.77 0.61
CA PRO A 87 -15.22 20.47 -0.62
C PRO A 87 -14.39 20.15 -1.89
N ILE A 88 -13.20 19.57 -1.77
CA ILE A 88 -12.40 19.08 -2.91
C ILE A 88 -12.94 17.70 -3.40
N ALA A 89 -13.81 17.08 -2.61
CA ALA A 89 -14.37 15.74 -2.82
C ALA A 89 -15.34 15.58 -4.01
N LYS A 90 -15.65 16.64 -4.78
CA LYS A 90 -16.58 16.54 -5.93
C LYS A 90 -15.90 16.24 -7.28
N ARG A 91 -14.56 16.26 -7.36
CA ARG A 91 -13.85 15.88 -8.59
C ARG A 91 -13.09 14.56 -8.39
N SER A 92 -13.68 13.50 -8.94
CA SER A 92 -13.13 12.15 -9.16
C SER A 92 -12.58 11.39 -7.94
N ILE A 93 -13.47 10.99 -7.04
CA ILE A 93 -13.20 9.97 -5.99
C ILE A 93 -12.84 8.58 -6.58
N TRP A 94 -13.10 8.36 -7.88
CA TRP A 94 -12.79 7.12 -8.59
C TRP A 94 -11.44 7.13 -9.34
N ARG A 95 -10.73 8.25 -9.41
CA ARG A 95 -9.32 8.26 -9.83
C ARG A 95 -8.45 7.82 -8.65
N CYS A 96 -8.65 6.59 -8.17
CA CYS A 96 -7.81 5.99 -7.13
C CYS A 96 -6.44 5.57 -7.67
N PHE A 97 -6.35 5.39 -8.99
CA PHE A 97 -5.09 5.29 -9.72
C PHE A 97 -4.77 6.64 -10.33
N GLY A 98 -3.62 7.19 -9.96
CA GLY A 98 -2.96 8.14 -10.81
C GLY A 98 -2.20 7.36 -11.87
N SER A 99 -2.12 7.89 -13.09
CA SER A 99 -1.18 7.33 -14.07
C SER A 99 0.21 7.26 -13.43
N PRO A 100 0.98 6.16 -13.61
CA PRO A 100 2.35 6.03 -13.07
C PRO A 100 3.23 7.24 -13.40
N ARG A 101 2.89 7.96 -14.49
CA ARG A 101 3.70 9.05 -15.04
C ARG A 101 3.17 10.47 -14.83
N ASN A 102 1.93 10.70 -14.37
CA ASN A 102 1.34 12.06 -14.51
C ASN A 102 0.47 12.62 -13.37
N ASP A 103 0.24 11.91 -12.27
CA ASP A 103 -0.57 12.47 -11.16
C ASP A 103 0.27 12.72 -9.90
N ALA A 104 1.21 13.66 -10.04
CA ALA A 104 2.08 14.17 -8.97
C ALA A 104 1.32 15.00 -7.90
N ALA A 105 0.03 15.31 -8.11
CA ALA A 105 -0.67 16.33 -7.33
C ALA A 105 -1.71 15.83 -6.31
N HIS A 106 -1.99 14.52 -6.21
CA HIS A 106 -3.01 14.03 -5.28
C HIS A 106 -2.46 13.05 -4.22
N PRO A 107 -1.87 13.55 -3.12
CA PRO A 107 -1.31 12.76 -2.00
C PRO A 107 -2.35 11.98 -1.16
N SER A 108 -3.54 11.71 -1.72
CA SER A 108 -4.59 10.89 -1.10
C SER A 108 -4.87 9.60 -1.87
N LEU A 109 -4.13 9.32 -2.94
CA LEU A 109 -4.34 8.16 -3.78
C LEU A 109 -3.38 7.05 -3.36
N LEU A 110 -3.95 5.86 -3.21
CA LEU A 110 -3.18 4.64 -2.97
C LEU A 110 -2.26 4.38 -4.18
N ARG A 111 -1.09 3.79 -3.94
CA ARG A 111 -0.09 3.51 -4.98
C ARG A 111 0.47 2.11 -4.80
N LEU A 112 0.62 1.38 -5.91
CA LEU A 112 1.51 0.23 -5.94
C LEU A 112 2.95 0.74 -6.11
N VAL A 113 3.85 0.19 -5.30
CA VAL A 113 5.27 0.48 -5.31
C VAL A 113 6.06 -0.80 -5.08
N PHE A 114 7.34 -0.76 -5.42
CA PHE A 114 8.23 -1.91 -5.41
C PHE A 114 9.29 -1.79 -4.32
N HIS A 115 9.65 -2.93 -3.72
CA HIS A 115 10.75 -3.01 -2.76
C HIS A 115 11.68 -4.17 -3.11
N GLY A 116 12.92 -3.84 -3.42
CA GLY A 116 13.99 -4.82 -3.62
C GLY A 116 14.62 -5.23 -2.30
N THR A 117 14.71 -6.54 -2.07
CA THR A 117 15.37 -7.11 -0.89
C THR A 117 15.97 -8.49 -1.24
N PRO A 118 17.01 -8.96 -0.53
CA PRO A 118 17.44 -10.36 -0.62
C PRO A 118 16.30 -11.34 -0.33
N ASP A 119 16.30 -12.49 -1.02
CA ASP A 119 15.24 -13.51 -0.95
C ASP A 119 14.97 -13.99 0.49
N GLN A 120 16.00 -14.11 1.32
CA GLN A 120 15.89 -14.52 2.73
C GLN A 120 15.04 -13.59 3.61
N ASN A 121 14.79 -12.35 3.17
CA ASN A 121 13.94 -11.41 3.91
C ASN A 121 12.47 -11.45 3.45
N VAL A 122 12.20 -11.97 2.26
CA VAL A 122 10.89 -11.85 1.58
C VAL A 122 9.77 -12.38 2.46
N GLU A 123 9.90 -13.63 2.95
CA GLU A 123 8.88 -14.27 3.78
C GLU A 123 8.60 -13.47 5.06
N SER A 124 9.66 -13.03 5.75
CA SER A 124 9.51 -12.23 6.98
C SER A 124 8.79 -10.89 6.73
N ILE A 125 8.99 -10.29 5.56
CA ILE A 125 8.35 -9.02 5.19
C ILE A 125 6.90 -9.26 4.78
N LEU A 126 6.58 -10.34 4.06
CA LEU A 126 5.20 -10.68 3.72
C LEU A 126 4.36 -10.94 4.99
N LEU A 127 4.95 -11.61 5.99
CA LEU A 127 4.28 -11.96 7.24
C LEU A 127 4.16 -10.79 8.22
N LEU A 128 5.23 -10.01 8.40
CA LEU A 128 5.32 -9.00 9.47
C LEU A 128 5.25 -7.56 8.95
N GLY A 129 5.43 -7.35 7.64
CA GLY A 129 5.68 -6.06 7.02
C GLY A 129 7.09 -5.52 7.29
N MET A 130 7.31 -4.27 6.88
CA MET A 130 8.57 -3.57 7.14
C MET A 130 8.73 -3.29 8.64
N ARG A 131 9.86 -3.73 9.21
CA ARG A 131 10.18 -3.53 10.63
C ARG A 131 11.17 -2.38 10.79
N PRO A 132 10.82 -1.29 11.51
CA PRO A 132 11.73 -0.17 11.72
C PRO A 132 13.09 -0.56 12.31
N SER A 133 13.11 -1.56 13.20
CA SER A 133 14.34 -2.07 13.83
C SER A 133 15.29 -2.79 12.87
N LYS A 134 14.85 -3.12 11.64
CA LYS A 134 15.65 -3.79 10.61
C LYS A 134 16.17 -2.83 9.53
N ARG A 135 15.84 -1.53 9.62
CA ARG A 135 16.30 -0.50 8.67
C ARG A 135 17.81 -0.32 8.75
N ARG A 136 18.48 -0.40 7.60
CA ARG A 136 19.94 -0.27 7.50
C ARG A 136 20.40 1.06 6.88
N ALA A 137 19.77 1.50 5.79
CA ALA A 137 20.19 2.69 5.05
C ALA A 137 19.83 3.99 5.79
N ASP A 138 18.58 4.12 6.23
CA ASP A 138 18.12 5.22 7.07
C ASP A 138 17.16 4.66 8.12
N ARG A 139 17.47 4.83 9.40
CA ARG A 139 16.62 4.32 10.51
C ARG A 139 15.23 4.97 10.54
N ARG A 140 15.04 6.09 9.84
CA ARG A 140 13.80 6.88 9.85
C ARG A 140 12.76 6.39 8.84
N CYS A 141 13.14 5.66 7.79
CA CYS A 141 12.22 5.32 6.71
C CYS A 141 12.49 3.98 6.01
N ASP A 142 11.45 3.50 5.33
CA ASP A 142 11.49 2.39 4.39
C ASP A 142 11.53 2.95 2.96
N TRP A 143 12.30 2.32 2.08
CA TRP A 143 12.54 2.79 0.71
C TRP A 143 11.76 1.96 -0.30
N PHE A 144 11.08 2.62 -1.20
CA PHE A 144 10.30 2.03 -2.28
C PHE A 144 10.64 2.71 -3.60
N ALA A 145 10.42 2.01 -4.70
CA ALA A 145 10.51 2.58 -6.04
C ALA A 145 9.14 2.55 -6.72
N TYR A 146 8.86 3.56 -7.53
CA TYR A 146 7.73 3.51 -8.47
C TYR A 146 8.03 2.61 -9.66
N GLU A 147 9.30 2.52 -10.03
CA GLU A 147 9.78 1.68 -11.13
C GLU A 147 10.49 0.42 -10.62
N PRO A 148 10.10 -0.79 -11.08
CA PRO A 148 10.67 -2.05 -10.56
C PRO A 148 12.16 -2.20 -10.90
N ALA A 149 12.61 -1.64 -12.03
CA ALA A 149 14.00 -1.66 -12.46
C ALA A 149 14.94 -1.05 -11.41
N PHE A 150 14.51 0.04 -10.75
CA PHE A 150 15.29 0.71 -9.71
C PHE A 150 15.48 -0.19 -8.47
N SER A 151 14.51 -1.06 -8.20
CA SER A 151 14.54 -1.98 -7.08
C SER A 151 15.45 -3.20 -7.30
N LYS A 152 15.73 -3.57 -8.57
CA LYS A 152 16.48 -4.78 -8.94
C LYS A 152 17.85 -4.88 -8.27
N ARG A 153 18.58 -3.77 -8.13
CA ARG A 153 19.92 -3.76 -7.51
C ARG A 153 19.90 -4.10 -6.01
N PHE A 154 18.75 -3.96 -5.35
CA PHE A 154 18.59 -4.19 -3.92
C PHE A 154 18.18 -5.64 -3.59
N THR A 155 17.99 -6.50 -4.60
CA THR A 155 17.69 -7.93 -4.38
C THR A 155 18.94 -8.79 -4.15
N VAL A 156 20.14 -8.19 -4.24
CA VAL A 156 21.40 -8.90 -4.10
C VAL A 156 21.71 -9.17 -2.63
N CYS A 157 21.90 -10.44 -2.28
CA CYS A 157 22.47 -10.81 -0.99
C CYS A 157 23.96 -10.44 -0.95
N LYS A 158 24.36 -9.62 0.04
CA LYS A 158 25.74 -9.11 0.12
C LYS A 158 26.76 -10.19 0.46
N GLU A 159 26.33 -11.22 1.19
CA GLU A 159 27.16 -12.33 1.68
C GLU A 159 27.43 -13.33 0.54
N THR A 160 26.37 -13.83 -0.09
CA THR A 160 26.46 -14.85 -1.15
C THR A 160 26.67 -14.27 -2.54
N LYS A 161 26.54 -12.95 -2.71
CA LYS A 161 26.50 -12.24 -4.00
C LYS A 161 25.41 -12.74 -4.96
N THR A 162 24.47 -13.56 -4.48
CA THR A 162 23.36 -14.05 -5.30
C THR A 162 22.31 -12.96 -5.47
N ARG A 163 21.80 -12.82 -6.68
CA ARG A 163 20.72 -11.86 -7.00
C ARG A 163 19.38 -12.56 -6.85
N GLY A 164 18.53 -12.01 -5.99
CA GLY A 164 17.14 -12.45 -5.88
C GLY A 164 16.37 -12.18 -7.16
N LYS A 165 15.48 -13.11 -7.52
CA LYS A 165 14.64 -13.02 -8.72
C LYS A 165 13.32 -12.29 -8.48
N ARG A 166 12.92 -12.20 -7.20
CA ARG A 166 11.63 -11.66 -6.76
C ARG A 166 11.75 -10.23 -6.30
N LEU A 167 10.66 -9.50 -6.47
CA LEU A 167 10.44 -8.15 -6.04
C LEU A 167 9.17 -8.11 -5.20
N LEU A 168 9.21 -7.43 -4.06
CA LEU A 168 8.02 -7.23 -3.24
C LEU A 168 7.17 -6.10 -3.82
N VAL A 169 5.87 -6.33 -3.91
CA VAL A 169 4.86 -5.34 -4.30
C VAL A 169 4.15 -4.85 -3.04
N PHE A 170 4.10 -3.54 -2.86
CA PHE A 170 3.43 -2.90 -1.73
C PHE A 170 2.32 -1.98 -2.22
N LEU A 171 1.21 -1.97 -1.49
CA LEU A 171 0.23 -0.90 -1.55
C LEU A 171 0.56 0.11 -0.45
N VAL A 172 0.74 1.38 -0.82
CA VAL A 172 1.07 2.45 0.11
C VAL A 172 0.04 3.56 0.10
N LEU A 173 -0.08 4.23 1.24
CA LEU A 173 -0.87 5.45 1.42
C LEU A 173 0.07 6.66 1.61
N PRO A 174 0.50 7.33 0.52
CA PRO A 174 1.57 8.33 0.53
C PRO A 174 1.07 9.72 0.98
N VAL A 175 0.66 9.83 2.25
CA VAL A 175 0.18 11.09 2.84
C VAL A 175 1.34 11.88 3.45
N LYS A 176 1.22 13.22 3.50
CA LYS A 176 2.27 14.15 3.97
C LYS A 176 2.95 13.74 5.30
N LYS A 177 2.19 13.23 6.28
CA LYS A 177 2.74 12.79 7.56
C LYS A 177 3.52 11.46 7.50
N ALA A 178 3.23 10.61 6.52
CA ALA A 178 3.84 9.30 6.36
C ALA A 178 5.03 9.30 5.40
N VAL A 179 5.11 10.27 4.49
CA VAL A 179 6.20 10.41 3.52
C VAL A 179 7.36 11.19 4.14
N LEU A 180 8.60 10.73 3.93
CA LEU A 180 9.82 11.49 4.22
C LEU A 180 10.35 12.17 2.96
N HIS A 181 10.37 11.44 1.85
CA HIS A 181 10.79 11.91 0.55
C HIS A 181 9.94 11.25 -0.52
N ASN A 182 9.50 12.01 -1.50
CA ASN A 182 8.76 11.54 -2.66
C ASN A 182 9.24 12.37 -3.85
N SER A 183 10.14 11.81 -4.64
CA SER A 183 10.68 12.45 -5.84
C SER A 183 10.33 11.61 -7.05
N ASN A 184 9.48 12.17 -7.91
CA ASN A 184 9.18 11.58 -9.22
C ASN A 184 10.38 11.65 -10.18
N MET A 185 11.36 12.53 -9.93
CA MET A 185 12.59 12.57 -10.73
C MET A 185 13.53 11.42 -10.41
N GLU A 186 13.43 10.85 -9.21
CA GLU A 186 14.30 9.77 -8.73
C GLU A 186 13.59 8.41 -8.71
N ASP A 187 12.31 8.35 -9.08
CA ASP A 187 11.44 7.17 -8.96
C ASP A 187 11.42 6.55 -7.56
N VAL A 188 11.67 7.36 -6.52
CA VAL A 188 11.81 6.90 -5.13
C VAL A 188 10.73 7.50 -4.23
N LEU A 189 10.16 6.61 -3.42
CA LEU A 189 9.27 6.95 -2.31
C LEU A 189 9.87 6.42 -1.00
N THR A 190 9.97 7.28 0.01
CA THR A 190 10.35 6.84 1.36
C THR A 190 9.24 7.09 2.37
N MET A 191 8.94 6.05 3.15
CA MET A 191 7.83 6.01 4.09
C MET A 191 8.35 5.89 5.53
N LYS A 192 7.91 6.79 6.42
CA LYS A 192 8.31 6.82 7.83
C LYS A 192 7.66 5.70 8.64
N HIS A 193 6.40 5.40 8.34
CA HIS A 193 5.54 4.59 9.19
C HIS A 193 5.06 3.34 8.45
N ALA A 194 5.37 2.17 8.99
CA ALA A 194 4.96 0.87 8.44
C ALA A 194 3.43 0.67 8.40
N SER A 195 2.66 1.41 9.21
CA SER A 195 1.20 1.37 9.19
C SER A 195 0.57 1.95 7.92
N TYR A 196 1.34 2.64 7.08
CA TYR A 196 0.91 3.21 5.79
C TYR A 196 1.36 2.37 4.60
N GLN A 197 1.81 1.14 4.86
CA GLN A 197 2.41 0.24 3.89
C GLN A 197 1.81 -1.15 4.10
N LEU A 198 1.37 -1.78 3.02
CA LEU A 198 0.82 -3.12 3.03
C LEU A 198 1.58 -3.97 2.00
N PRO A 199 2.32 -5.02 2.43
CA PRO A 199 2.92 -5.97 1.48
C PRO A 199 1.80 -6.77 0.81
N VAL A 200 1.66 -6.60 -0.50
CA VAL A 200 0.57 -7.19 -1.29
C VAL A 200 0.97 -8.54 -1.88
N GLY A 201 2.25 -8.74 -2.17
CA GLY A 201 2.73 -9.97 -2.78
C GLY A 201 4.13 -9.84 -3.34
N THR A 202 4.49 -10.79 -4.19
CA THR A 202 5.75 -10.81 -4.93
C THR A 202 5.51 -10.93 -6.42
N VAL A 203 6.44 -10.40 -7.21
CA VAL A 203 6.50 -10.57 -8.66
C VAL A 203 7.95 -10.85 -9.06
N GLU A 204 8.17 -11.61 -10.12
CA GLU A 204 9.51 -11.88 -10.66
C GLU A 204 9.91 -10.88 -11.74
N PHE A 205 11.22 -10.65 -11.88
CA PHE A 205 11.76 -9.95 -13.05
C PHE A 205 11.62 -10.82 -14.29
N VAL A 206 11.38 -10.20 -15.44
CA VAL A 206 11.49 -10.89 -16.73
C VAL A 206 12.90 -11.47 -16.85
N GLN A 207 12.99 -12.79 -17.04
CA GLN A 207 14.27 -13.43 -17.32
C GLN A 207 14.71 -13.02 -18.73
N ALA A 208 15.95 -12.57 -18.87
CA ALA A 208 16.51 -12.43 -20.20
C ALA A 208 16.47 -13.82 -20.87
N PRO A 209 16.12 -13.92 -22.16
CA PRO A 209 16.17 -15.20 -22.86
C PRO A 209 17.55 -15.80 -22.65
N ALA A 210 17.60 -17.08 -22.28
CA ALA A 210 18.86 -17.81 -22.19
C ALA A 210 19.55 -17.67 -23.54
N ALA A 211 20.77 -17.13 -23.54
CA ALA A 211 21.57 -17.10 -24.75
C ALA A 211 21.71 -18.55 -25.22
N GLN A 212 21.11 -18.87 -26.38
CA GLN A 212 21.32 -20.15 -27.03
C GLN A 212 22.83 -20.22 -27.31
N THR A 213 23.48 -21.18 -26.67
CA THR A 213 24.90 -21.48 -26.85
C THR A 213 25.05 -22.59 -27.87
#